data_AF-A0A8J2X4F5-F1
#
_entry.id   AF-A0A8J2X4F5-F1
#
_cell.length_a   1.000
_cell.length_b   1.000
_cell.length_c   1.000
_cell.angle_alpha   90.00
_cell.angle_beta   90.00
_cell.angle_gamma   90.00
#
_symmetry.space_group_name_H-M   'P 1'
#
loop_
_entity.id
_entity.type
_entity.pdbx_description
1 polymer ?
#
loop_
_entity_poly.entity_id
_entity_poly.type
_entity_poly.pdbx_seq_one_letter_code
_entity_poly.pdbx_strand_id
1 'polypeptide(L)'
;MTDSNIKTAVTAWLADATAAEATYGHISTWGTSGVTDMSYLFCSGYDATHRPLCNNAASSFNEDIGAWDTSGVKTMYAMFSSASVFNQDIGDWAVDGVTNMSEMFVYASAFNQDLSGWAVHSVRKMKFMFHSASAFNQDISGWAVDSVTDMYAMFYEASAFDQNLGWCAADGVDLGAAFDGTPCAYTCGVGRGQFLAASGSCESTPAPTAYWDGVHHTDVSIRTAVAASGVGVALLVLALAT
;
A
#
# COMPACT_ATOMS: atom_id res chain seq x y z
N MET A 1 0.77 25.33 -1.87
CA MET A 1 1.09 24.73 -0.57
C MET A 1 2.56 24.34 -0.55
N THR A 2 3.15 24.35 0.64
CA THR A 2 4.53 24.00 0.94
C THR A 2 4.58 23.20 2.24
N ASP A 3 5.74 22.62 2.57
CA ASP A 3 5.94 21.88 3.82
C ASP A 3 5.56 22.69 5.08
N SER A 4 5.71 24.02 5.01
CA SER A 4 5.41 24.91 6.12
C SER A 4 3.92 25.13 6.39
N ASN A 5 3.02 24.81 5.46
CA ASN A 5 1.59 25.11 5.63
C ASN A 5 0.64 23.95 5.33
N ILE A 6 1.04 22.94 4.56
CA ILE A 6 0.12 21.85 4.18
C ILE A 6 -0.42 21.10 5.40
N LYS A 7 0.42 20.82 6.41
CA LYS A 7 -0.01 20.16 7.65
C LYS A 7 -1.04 20.98 8.42
N THR A 8 -0.87 22.30 8.46
CA THR A 8 -1.85 23.20 9.10
C THR A 8 -3.17 23.21 8.35
N ALA A 9 -3.14 23.25 7.01
CA ALA A 9 -4.34 23.24 6.18
C ALA A 9 -5.10 21.90 6.31
N VAL A 10 -4.39 20.77 6.26
CA VAL A 10 -5.01 19.44 6.48
C VAL A 10 -5.57 19.31 7.89
N THR A 11 -4.85 19.76 8.91
CA THR A 11 -5.36 19.74 10.29
C THR A 11 -6.65 20.55 10.43
N ALA A 12 -6.71 21.73 9.79
CA ALA A 12 -7.92 22.54 9.76
C ALA A 12 -9.05 21.83 9.02
N TRP A 13 -8.75 21.19 7.88
CA TRP A 13 -9.72 20.43 7.09
C TRP A 13 -10.34 19.27 7.88
N LEU A 14 -9.50 18.50 8.57
CA LEU A 14 -9.94 17.38 9.39
C LEU A 14 -10.75 17.82 10.63
N ALA A 15 -10.59 19.06 11.09
CA ALA A 15 -11.35 19.63 12.20
C ALA A 15 -12.69 20.23 11.78
N ASP A 16 -12.69 21.01 10.69
CA ASP A 16 -13.86 21.64 10.09
C ASP A 16 -13.58 21.95 8.61
N ALA A 17 -14.03 21.04 7.73
CA ALA A 17 -13.84 21.18 6.30
C ALA A 17 -14.48 22.45 5.73
N THR A 18 -15.62 22.91 6.29
CA THR A 18 -16.30 24.12 5.80
C THR A 18 -15.46 25.37 6.10
N ALA A 19 -14.93 25.47 7.32
CA ALA A 19 -14.05 26.58 7.70
C ALA A 19 -12.69 26.54 6.98
N ALA A 20 -12.14 25.34 6.79
CA ALA A 20 -10.91 25.14 6.04
C ALA A 20 -11.07 25.51 4.57
N GLU A 21 -12.17 25.12 3.94
CA GLU A 21 -12.49 25.47 2.55
C GLU A 21 -12.60 26.99 2.36
N ALA A 22 -13.22 27.70 3.31
CA ALA A 22 -13.28 29.16 3.28
C ALA A 22 -11.89 29.84 3.37
N THR A 23 -10.90 29.15 3.95
CA THR A 23 -9.55 29.69 4.19
C THR A 23 -8.56 29.30 3.10
N TYR A 24 -8.59 28.03 2.68
CA TYR A 24 -7.58 27.41 1.80
C TYR A 24 -8.14 27.01 0.43
N GLY A 25 -9.46 27.11 0.22
CA GLY A 25 -10.17 26.47 -0.90
C GLY A 25 -10.41 24.98 -0.64
N HIS A 26 -11.19 24.35 -1.52
CA HIS A 26 -11.47 22.91 -1.43
C HIS A 26 -10.18 22.10 -1.54
N ILE A 27 -10.04 21.05 -0.74
CA ILE A 27 -8.79 20.27 -0.63
C ILE A 27 -8.28 19.72 -1.97
N SER A 28 -9.18 19.32 -2.87
CA SER A 28 -8.85 18.83 -4.21
C SER A 28 -8.17 19.86 -5.11
N THR A 29 -8.24 21.15 -4.77
CA THR A 29 -7.72 22.25 -5.60
C THR A 29 -6.40 22.84 -5.10
N TRP A 30 -5.86 22.31 -3.99
CA TRP A 30 -4.63 22.83 -3.40
C TRP A 30 -3.43 22.57 -4.32
N GLY A 31 -2.73 23.63 -4.72
CA GLY A 31 -1.50 23.48 -5.50
C GLY A 31 -0.35 22.96 -4.62
N THR A 32 -0.05 21.67 -4.66
CA THR A 32 0.91 20.98 -3.76
C THR A 32 2.34 20.89 -4.29
N SER A 33 2.65 21.48 -5.45
CA SER A 33 3.96 21.38 -6.11
C SER A 33 5.18 21.83 -5.28
N GLY A 34 4.95 22.63 -4.23
CA GLY A 34 5.99 23.08 -3.29
C GLY A 34 6.17 22.19 -2.06
N VAL A 35 5.49 21.05 -1.98
CA VAL A 35 5.54 20.11 -0.85
C VAL A 35 6.56 19.03 -1.15
N THR A 36 7.48 18.80 -0.21
CA THR A 36 8.51 17.76 -0.28
C THR A 36 8.34 16.68 0.79
N ASP A 37 7.62 16.98 1.87
CA ASP A 37 7.37 16.06 2.99
C ASP A 37 5.86 15.93 3.26
N MET A 38 5.29 14.78 2.88
CA MET A 38 3.90 14.41 3.16
C MET A 38 3.78 13.48 4.37
N SER A 39 4.82 13.36 5.20
CA SER A 39 4.83 12.41 6.30
C SER A 39 3.77 12.78 7.35
N TYR A 40 2.98 11.78 7.76
CA TYR A 40 1.89 11.90 8.74
C TYR A 40 0.82 12.93 8.40
N LEU A 41 0.62 13.24 7.11
CA LEU A 41 -0.17 14.42 6.72
C LEU A 41 -1.61 14.38 7.25
N PHE A 42 -2.26 13.22 7.26
CA PHE A 42 -3.64 13.06 7.72
C PHE A 42 -3.75 12.64 9.20
N CYS A 43 -2.64 12.60 9.94
CA CYS A 43 -2.70 12.38 11.39
C CYS A 43 -3.15 13.66 12.10
N SER A 44 -4.12 13.54 13.00
CA SER A 44 -4.89 14.65 13.57
C SER A 44 -4.15 15.46 14.66
N GLY A 45 -2.82 15.39 14.70
CA GLY A 45 -1.98 16.09 15.67
C GLY A 45 -0.94 15.19 16.33
N TYR A 46 -0.46 15.63 17.49
CA TYR A 46 0.58 14.96 18.27
C TYR A 46 0.14 14.74 19.72
N ASP A 47 0.55 13.64 20.33
CA ASP A 47 0.38 13.43 21.76
C ASP A 47 1.36 14.28 22.60
N ALA A 48 1.25 14.18 23.93
CA ALA A 48 2.11 14.91 24.87
C ALA A 48 3.61 14.56 24.74
N THR A 49 3.94 13.45 24.09
CA THR A 49 5.31 12.99 23.82
C THR A 49 5.79 13.32 22.40
N HIS A 50 4.99 14.09 21.66
CA HIS A 50 5.26 14.46 20.27
C HIS A 50 5.18 13.29 19.28
N ARG A 51 4.33 12.29 19.57
CA ARG A 51 4.03 11.21 18.62
C ARG A 51 2.78 11.55 17.80
N PRO A 52 2.80 11.36 16.46
CA PRO A 52 1.62 11.54 15.63
C PRO A 52 0.43 10.70 16.11
N LEU A 53 -0.75 11.32 16.15
CA LEU A 53 -2.02 10.68 16.50
C LEU A 53 -2.84 10.45 15.23
N CYS A 54 -2.83 9.22 14.71
CA CYS A 54 -3.40 8.93 13.40
C CYS A 54 -4.81 8.29 13.44
N ASN A 55 -5.55 8.27 14.56
CA ASN A 55 -6.77 7.44 14.66
C ASN A 55 -8.09 8.13 14.27
N ASN A 56 -8.57 9.13 15.01
CA ASN A 56 -9.98 9.52 14.91
C ASN A 56 -10.31 10.42 13.71
N ALA A 57 -9.46 11.40 13.37
CA ALA A 57 -9.76 12.27 12.23
C ALA A 57 -9.26 11.68 10.89
N ALA A 58 -8.15 10.92 10.92
CA ALA A 58 -7.67 10.23 9.73
C ALA A 58 -8.67 9.18 9.25
N SER A 59 -9.30 8.43 10.18
CA SER A 59 -10.20 7.32 9.84
C SER A 59 -11.46 7.71 9.07
N SER A 60 -11.85 8.98 9.05
CA SER A 60 -12.96 9.48 8.23
C SER A 60 -12.52 10.14 6.92
N PHE A 61 -11.22 10.30 6.68
CA PHE A 61 -10.71 11.02 5.52
C PHE A 61 -10.91 10.19 4.24
N ASN A 62 -11.62 10.75 3.25
CA ASN A 62 -11.84 10.13 1.95
C ASN A 62 -12.09 11.17 0.83
N GLU A 63 -11.48 12.34 0.94
CA GLU A 63 -11.66 13.41 -0.06
C GLU A 63 -10.80 13.17 -1.29
N ASP A 64 -11.33 13.54 -2.46
CA ASP A 64 -10.58 13.47 -3.73
C ASP A 64 -9.37 14.40 -3.69
N ILE A 65 -8.20 13.80 -3.84
CA ILE A 65 -6.88 14.44 -3.89
C ILE A 65 -6.05 13.91 -5.08
N GLY A 66 -6.69 13.25 -6.05
CA GLY A 66 -6.02 12.70 -7.22
C GLY A 66 -5.28 13.77 -8.04
N ALA A 67 -5.81 15.00 -8.03
CA ALA A 67 -5.23 16.14 -8.75
C ALA A 67 -4.02 16.80 -8.07
N TRP A 68 -3.57 16.32 -6.91
CA TRP A 68 -2.39 16.88 -6.24
C TRP A 68 -1.10 16.62 -7.03
N ASP A 69 -0.29 17.66 -7.17
CA ASP A 69 1.08 17.53 -7.70
C ASP A 69 2.00 16.97 -6.62
N THR A 70 2.48 15.75 -6.85
CA THR A 70 3.39 15.01 -5.96
C THR A 70 4.83 14.92 -6.50
N SER A 71 5.14 15.54 -7.64
CA SER A 71 6.45 15.44 -8.31
C SER A 71 7.62 15.97 -7.46
N GLY A 72 7.35 16.89 -6.53
CA GLY A 72 8.32 17.43 -5.58
C GLY A 72 8.57 16.55 -4.34
N VAL A 73 7.70 15.58 -4.06
CA VAL A 73 7.66 14.82 -2.80
C VAL A 73 8.85 13.88 -2.68
N LYS A 74 9.47 13.84 -1.50
CA LYS A 74 10.62 12.99 -1.15
C LYS A 74 10.28 11.91 -0.13
N THR A 75 9.23 12.12 0.67
CA THR A 75 8.76 11.16 1.68
C THR A 75 7.24 11.23 1.81
N MET A 76 6.61 10.05 1.84
CA MET A 76 5.17 9.83 2.06
C MET A 76 4.93 8.99 3.32
N TYR A 77 5.88 9.04 4.26
CA TYR A 77 5.91 8.21 5.45
C TYR A 77 4.61 8.33 6.28
N ALA A 78 3.88 7.24 6.45
CA ALA A 78 2.64 7.21 7.24
C ALA A 78 1.57 8.24 6.82
N MET A 79 1.56 8.68 5.55
CA MET A 79 0.65 9.73 5.06
C MET A 79 -0.83 9.42 5.32
N PHE A 80 -1.27 8.20 5.01
CA PHE A 80 -2.65 7.70 5.21
C PHE A 80 -2.75 6.66 6.33
N SER A 81 -1.83 6.70 7.30
CA SER A 81 -1.88 5.81 8.45
C SER A 81 -3.24 5.90 9.15
N SER A 82 -3.91 4.76 9.29
CA SER A 82 -5.25 4.60 9.89
C SER A 82 -6.38 5.40 9.21
N ALA A 83 -6.19 5.83 7.96
CA ALA A 83 -7.27 6.35 7.12
C ALA A 83 -8.16 5.21 6.62
N SER A 84 -8.90 4.59 7.54
CA SER A 84 -9.55 3.29 7.33
C SER A 84 -10.58 3.25 6.19
N VAL A 85 -11.18 4.39 5.86
CA VAL A 85 -12.17 4.54 4.78
C VAL A 85 -11.61 5.19 3.51
N PHE A 86 -10.33 5.59 3.51
CA PHE A 86 -9.72 6.22 2.34
C PHE A 86 -9.62 5.23 1.18
N ASN A 87 -10.17 5.60 0.04
CA ASN A 87 -10.15 4.79 -1.18
C ASN A 87 -10.28 5.66 -2.45
N GLN A 88 -9.63 6.82 -2.46
CA GLN A 88 -9.64 7.72 -3.61
C GLN A 88 -8.51 7.38 -4.58
N ASP A 89 -8.78 7.58 -5.87
CA ASP A 89 -7.83 7.33 -6.94
C ASP A 89 -6.62 8.29 -6.82
N ILE A 90 -5.45 7.68 -6.72
CA ILE A 90 -4.14 8.32 -6.63
C ILE A 90 -3.13 7.64 -7.58
N GLY A 91 -3.61 6.87 -8.56
CA GLY A 91 -2.78 6.13 -9.51
C GLY A 91 -1.90 7.05 -10.37
N ASP A 92 -2.37 8.28 -10.60
CA ASP A 92 -1.68 9.31 -11.42
C ASP A 92 -0.60 10.11 -10.66
N TRP A 93 -0.38 9.84 -9.38
CA TRP A 93 0.65 10.54 -8.60
C TRP A 93 2.07 10.25 -9.09
N ALA A 94 2.87 11.31 -9.21
CA ALA A 94 4.29 11.22 -9.55
C ALA A 94 5.12 10.88 -8.29
N VAL A 95 5.51 9.61 -8.16
CA VAL A 95 6.25 9.10 -6.99
C VAL A 95 7.72 8.75 -7.26
N ASP A 96 8.23 9.07 -8.45
CA ASP A 96 9.60 8.77 -8.91
C ASP A 96 10.69 9.45 -8.07
N GLY A 97 10.35 10.53 -7.36
CA GLY A 97 11.23 11.24 -6.43
C GLY A 97 11.19 10.75 -4.98
N VAL A 98 10.26 9.85 -4.62
CA VAL A 98 10.01 9.44 -3.24
C VAL A 98 10.99 8.35 -2.81
N THR A 99 11.54 8.49 -1.59
CA THR A 99 12.53 7.55 -1.04
C THR A 99 11.98 6.72 0.14
N ASN A 100 10.91 7.18 0.78
CA ASN A 100 10.30 6.53 1.93
C ASN A 100 8.78 6.51 1.81
N MET A 101 8.22 5.31 1.69
CA MET A 101 6.77 5.02 1.67
C MET A 101 6.36 4.12 2.84
N SER A 102 7.21 4.02 3.87
CA SER A 102 6.91 3.19 5.03
C SER A 102 5.57 3.59 5.64
N GLU A 103 4.78 2.62 6.10
CA GLU A 103 3.50 2.84 6.81
C GLU A 103 2.47 3.67 6.02
N MET A 104 2.66 3.93 4.72
CA MET A 104 1.83 4.90 3.96
C MET A 104 0.33 4.60 4.04
N PHE A 105 -0.06 3.33 3.97
CA PHE A 105 -1.44 2.83 4.05
C PHE A 105 -1.66 1.87 5.22
N VAL A 106 -0.84 1.95 6.29
CA VAL A 106 -1.03 1.08 7.46
C VAL A 106 -2.44 1.30 8.05
N TYR A 107 -3.21 0.24 8.26
CA TYR A 107 -4.62 0.28 8.71
C TYR A 107 -5.60 1.03 7.77
N ALA A 108 -5.25 1.32 6.52
CA ALA A 108 -6.17 1.87 5.51
C ALA A 108 -7.05 0.75 4.94
N SER A 109 -7.95 0.20 5.78
CA SER A 109 -8.66 -1.06 5.52
C SER A 109 -9.46 -1.12 4.22
N ALA A 110 -9.99 0.01 3.74
CA ALA A 110 -10.80 0.11 2.53
C ALA A 110 -9.99 0.40 1.25
N PHE A 111 -8.70 0.72 1.37
CA PHE A 111 -7.90 1.15 0.23
C PHE A 111 -7.64 0.00 -0.75
N ASN A 112 -8.04 0.17 -2.01
CA ASN A 112 -7.85 -0.82 -3.08
C ASN A 112 -7.80 -0.15 -4.47
N GLN A 113 -7.09 0.95 -4.60
CA GLN A 113 -6.92 1.67 -5.87
C GLN A 113 -5.71 1.19 -6.65
N ASP A 114 -5.80 1.23 -7.98
CA ASP A 114 -4.75 0.81 -8.90
C ASP A 114 -3.50 1.71 -8.75
N LEU A 115 -2.38 1.10 -8.40
CA LEU A 115 -1.07 1.74 -8.25
C LEU A 115 -0.03 1.21 -9.26
N SER A 116 -0.47 0.47 -10.28
CA SER A 116 0.41 -0.16 -11.27
C SER A 116 1.26 0.85 -12.04
N GLY A 117 0.77 2.09 -12.18
CA GLY A 117 1.46 3.20 -12.84
C GLY A 117 2.58 3.86 -12.03
N TRP A 118 2.71 3.56 -10.74
CA TRP A 118 3.70 4.21 -9.87
C TRP A 118 5.14 3.82 -10.20
N ALA A 119 5.98 4.82 -10.48
CA ALA A 119 7.41 4.64 -10.69
C ALA A 119 8.18 4.63 -9.36
N VAL A 120 8.36 3.44 -8.75
CA VAL A 120 8.95 3.32 -7.40
C VAL A 120 10.47 3.11 -7.34
N HIS A 121 11.20 3.28 -8.45
CA HIS A 121 12.64 2.99 -8.54
C HIS A 121 13.54 3.77 -7.54
N SER A 122 13.05 4.90 -7.01
CA SER A 122 13.77 5.71 -6.01
C SER A 122 13.44 5.32 -4.57
N VAL A 123 12.44 4.47 -4.35
CA VAL A 123 12.01 4.09 -3.00
C VAL A 123 13.06 3.18 -2.38
N ARG A 124 13.36 3.43 -1.09
CA ARG A 124 14.29 2.63 -0.28
C ARG A 124 13.59 1.89 0.85
N LYS A 125 12.48 2.44 1.36
CA LYS A 125 11.76 1.91 2.52
C LYS A 125 10.27 1.78 2.25
N MET A 126 9.75 0.57 2.43
CA MET A 126 8.35 0.17 2.25
C MET A 126 7.82 -0.64 3.46
N LYS A 127 8.52 -0.64 4.61
CA LYS A 127 8.07 -1.35 5.80
C LYS A 127 6.62 -0.97 6.16
N PHE A 128 5.81 -1.96 6.52
CA PHE A 128 4.40 -1.78 6.89
C PHE A 128 3.51 -1.02 5.89
N MET A 129 3.93 -0.82 4.64
CA MET A 129 3.24 0.09 3.71
C MET A 129 1.74 -0.24 3.55
N PHE A 130 1.38 -1.53 3.50
CA PHE A 130 0.02 -2.05 3.39
C PHE A 130 -0.38 -2.92 4.58
N HIS A 131 0.29 -2.78 5.73
CA HIS A 131 -0.03 -3.56 6.94
C HIS A 131 -1.50 -3.31 7.34
N SER A 132 -2.29 -4.37 7.40
CA SER A 132 -3.74 -4.37 7.67
C SER A 132 -4.55 -3.50 6.70
N ALA A 133 -4.05 -3.24 5.49
CA ALA A 133 -4.84 -2.71 4.37
C ALA A 133 -5.68 -3.86 3.79
N SER A 134 -6.69 -4.32 4.55
CA SER A 134 -7.38 -5.59 4.35
C SER A 134 -8.00 -5.79 2.96
N ALA A 135 -8.39 -4.70 2.29
CA ALA A 135 -9.00 -4.74 0.95
C ALA A 135 -7.98 -4.65 -0.20
N PHE A 136 -6.73 -4.29 0.05
CA PHE A 136 -5.75 -4.03 -1.01
C PHE A 136 -5.38 -5.34 -1.72
N ASN A 137 -5.64 -5.40 -3.03
CA ASN A 137 -5.30 -6.56 -3.87
C ASN A 137 -5.00 -6.16 -5.32
N GLN A 138 -4.34 -5.02 -5.54
CA GLN A 138 -4.00 -4.56 -6.89
C GLN A 138 -2.67 -5.14 -7.37
N ASP A 139 -2.59 -5.42 -8.67
CA ASP A 139 -1.38 -5.91 -9.31
C ASP A 139 -0.32 -4.80 -9.37
N ILE A 140 0.75 -5.00 -8.61
CA ILE A 140 1.94 -4.14 -8.53
C ILE A 140 3.21 -4.88 -8.98
N SER A 141 3.07 -5.97 -9.72
CA SER A 141 4.20 -6.75 -10.25
C SER A 141 5.14 -5.91 -11.13
N GLY A 142 4.64 -4.84 -11.73
CA GLY A 142 5.43 -3.88 -12.53
C GLY A 142 6.38 -2.98 -11.75
N TRP A 143 6.32 -2.95 -10.41
CA TRP A 143 7.18 -2.09 -9.60
C TRP A 143 8.66 -2.51 -9.65
N ALA A 144 9.53 -1.55 -9.95
CA ALA A 144 10.98 -1.73 -9.90
C ALA A 144 11.50 -1.60 -8.45
N VAL A 145 11.60 -2.73 -7.74
CA VAL A 145 11.96 -2.78 -6.31
C VAL A 145 13.43 -3.08 -6.02
N ASP A 146 14.30 -3.09 -7.03
CA ASP A 146 15.73 -3.42 -6.91
C ASP A 146 16.49 -2.53 -5.92
N SER A 147 16.00 -1.31 -5.70
CA SER A 147 16.60 -0.34 -4.80
C SER A 147 16.04 -0.36 -3.38
N VAL A 148 14.97 -1.11 -3.12
CA VAL A 148 14.34 -1.19 -1.79
C VAL A 148 15.23 -1.99 -0.86
N THR A 149 15.40 -1.53 0.38
CA THR A 149 16.22 -2.18 1.40
C THR A 149 15.41 -2.71 2.59
N ASP A 150 14.16 -2.26 2.73
CA ASP A 150 13.31 -2.59 3.88
C ASP A 150 11.85 -2.74 3.46
N MET A 151 11.33 -3.96 3.56
CA MET A 151 9.94 -4.36 3.28
C MET A 151 9.33 -5.11 4.49
N TYR A 152 9.88 -4.89 5.69
CA TYR A 152 9.42 -5.56 6.90
C TYR A 152 7.90 -5.39 7.06
N ALA A 153 7.18 -6.50 7.21
CA ALA A 153 5.73 -6.53 7.41
C ALA A 153 4.91 -5.70 6.39
N MET A 154 5.41 -5.54 5.15
CA MET A 154 4.79 -4.68 4.12
C MET A 154 3.31 -5.00 3.88
N PHE A 155 2.93 -6.28 3.82
CA PHE A 155 1.55 -6.76 3.62
C PHE A 155 1.03 -7.54 4.83
N TYR A 156 1.63 -7.37 6.02
CA TYR A 156 1.18 -8.08 7.22
C TYR A 156 -0.32 -7.85 7.44
N GLU A 157 -1.12 -8.90 7.57
CA GLU A 157 -2.59 -8.86 7.69
C GLU A 157 -3.33 -8.12 6.54
N ALA A 158 -2.72 -7.94 5.38
CA ALA A 158 -3.43 -7.54 4.16
C ALA A 158 -4.21 -8.74 3.60
N SER A 159 -5.31 -9.08 4.25
CA SER A 159 -6.02 -10.36 4.10
C SER A 159 -6.51 -10.69 2.69
N ALA A 160 -6.72 -9.69 1.83
CA ALA A 160 -7.12 -9.90 0.44
C ALA A 160 -5.93 -10.08 -0.51
N PHE A 161 -4.70 -9.77 -0.10
CA PHE A 161 -3.55 -9.66 -0.99
C PHE A 161 -3.04 -11.03 -1.46
N ASP A 162 -3.21 -11.33 -2.74
CA ASP A 162 -2.85 -12.62 -3.35
C ASP A 162 -2.10 -12.50 -4.69
N GLN A 163 -1.60 -11.31 -5.00
CA GLN A 163 -0.92 -11.04 -6.27
C GLN A 163 0.40 -11.78 -6.39
N ASN A 164 0.72 -12.27 -7.59
CA ASN A 164 2.06 -12.74 -7.91
C ASN A 164 2.93 -11.55 -8.32
N LEU A 165 3.82 -11.14 -7.43
CA LEU A 165 4.65 -9.97 -7.63
C LEU A 165 5.77 -10.21 -8.64
N GLY A 166 6.28 -11.44 -8.75
CA GLY A 166 7.46 -11.74 -9.58
C GLY A 166 8.70 -10.92 -9.24
N TRP A 167 8.73 -10.27 -8.08
CA TRP A 167 9.79 -9.34 -7.69
C TRP A 167 11.10 -10.07 -7.37
N CYS A 168 12.19 -9.36 -7.69
CA CYS A 168 13.56 -9.72 -7.36
C CYS A 168 14.07 -8.83 -6.23
N ALA A 169 13.93 -9.25 -4.99
CA ALA A 169 14.49 -8.48 -3.87
C ALA A 169 16.00 -8.70 -3.76
N ALA A 170 16.75 -7.62 -3.55
CA ALA A 170 18.19 -7.68 -3.35
C ALA A 170 18.57 -8.49 -2.09
N ASP A 171 19.80 -9.01 -2.05
CA ASP A 171 20.33 -9.65 -0.86
C ASP A 171 20.35 -8.68 0.33
N GLY A 172 19.75 -9.09 1.44
CA GLY A 172 19.70 -8.30 2.67
C GLY A 172 18.47 -7.41 2.81
N VAL A 173 17.53 -7.42 1.84
CA VAL A 173 16.22 -6.82 2.03
C VAL A 173 15.49 -7.52 3.18
N ASP A 174 15.01 -6.72 4.14
CA ASP A 174 14.19 -7.24 5.23
C ASP A 174 12.77 -7.52 4.71
N LEU A 175 12.42 -8.81 4.63
CA LEU A 175 11.08 -9.31 4.31
C LEU A 175 10.42 -9.99 5.53
N GLY A 176 10.93 -9.74 6.74
CA GLY A 176 10.38 -10.31 7.97
C GLY A 176 8.89 -10.03 8.08
N ALA A 177 8.08 -11.07 8.26
CA ALA A 177 6.63 -11.01 8.35
C ALA A 177 5.92 -10.31 7.18
N ALA A 178 6.60 -10.10 6.04
CA ALA A 178 6.08 -9.27 4.94
C ALA A 178 4.73 -9.76 4.39
N PHE A 179 4.46 -11.06 4.48
CA PHE A 179 3.26 -11.71 3.95
C PHE A 179 2.46 -12.47 5.02
N ASP A 180 2.81 -12.32 6.30
CA ASP A 180 2.08 -13.02 7.38
C ASP A 180 0.64 -12.49 7.43
N GLY A 181 -0.34 -13.39 7.52
CA GLY A 181 -1.75 -13.00 7.47
C GLY A 181 -2.28 -12.64 6.08
N THR A 182 -1.49 -12.89 5.02
CA THR A 182 -1.97 -12.88 3.63
C THR A 182 -2.19 -14.32 3.12
N PRO A 183 -3.00 -14.49 2.05
CA PRO A 183 -3.02 -15.69 1.23
C PRO A 183 -1.64 -16.23 0.79
N CYS A 184 -0.66 -15.35 0.62
CA CYS A 184 0.70 -15.70 0.22
C CYS A 184 1.65 -15.97 1.39
N ALA A 185 1.19 -16.60 2.48
CA ALA A 185 1.86 -16.71 3.78
C ALA A 185 3.37 -17.07 3.79
N TYR A 186 3.95 -17.56 2.68
CA TYR A 186 5.38 -17.80 2.53
C TYR A 186 6.07 -16.85 1.54
N THR A 187 5.52 -16.65 0.33
CA THR A 187 6.01 -15.65 -0.64
C THR A 187 4.90 -15.31 -1.65
N CYS A 188 4.62 -14.04 -1.94
CA CYS A 188 3.81 -13.63 -3.10
C CYS A 188 4.65 -13.61 -4.40
N GLY A 189 5.37 -14.70 -4.70
CA GLY A 189 6.26 -14.77 -5.88
C GLY A 189 7.53 -13.90 -5.80
N VAL A 190 7.88 -13.41 -4.60
CA VAL A 190 9.11 -12.66 -4.37
C VAL A 190 10.28 -13.64 -4.22
N GLY A 191 11.26 -13.54 -5.12
CA GLY A 191 12.54 -14.25 -5.02
C GLY A 191 13.58 -13.46 -4.22
N ARG A 192 14.56 -14.15 -3.63
CA ARG A 192 15.79 -13.58 -3.07
C ARG A 192 16.99 -14.05 -3.89
N GLY A 193 17.96 -13.20 -4.21
CA GLY A 193 19.15 -13.69 -4.93
C GLY A 193 20.33 -12.72 -5.05
N GLN A 194 21.53 -13.33 -4.98
CA GLN A 194 22.82 -12.75 -5.36
C GLN A 194 22.83 -12.37 -6.84
N PHE A 195 23.29 -11.16 -7.14
CA PHE A 195 23.76 -10.79 -8.47
C PHE A 195 24.94 -11.69 -8.89
N LEU A 196 24.64 -12.83 -9.54
CA LEU A 196 25.63 -13.61 -10.29
C LEU A 196 25.12 -13.81 -11.71
N ALA A 197 25.45 -12.85 -12.57
CA ALA A 197 25.20 -12.95 -13.99
C ALA A 197 26.09 -14.03 -14.62
N ALA A 198 25.47 -15.12 -15.07
CA ALA A 198 25.67 -15.58 -16.44
C ALA A 198 24.39 -15.43 -17.30
N SER A 199 23.21 -15.27 -16.69
CA SER A 199 21.93 -15.04 -17.38
C SER A 199 21.06 -13.89 -16.85
N GLY A 200 21.37 -13.31 -15.67
CA GLY A 200 20.82 -12.01 -15.25
C GLY A 200 19.34 -11.95 -14.87
N SER A 201 18.67 -13.06 -14.55
CA SER A 201 17.28 -13.05 -14.08
C SER A 201 17.12 -13.86 -12.80
N CYS A 202 16.31 -13.39 -11.85
CA CYS A 202 15.82 -14.25 -10.78
C CYS A 202 15.09 -15.43 -11.41
N GLU A 203 15.29 -16.63 -10.88
CA GLU A 203 14.33 -17.68 -11.13
C GLU A 203 13.01 -17.20 -10.52
N SER A 204 12.06 -16.82 -11.39
CA SER A 204 10.70 -16.49 -10.97
C SER A 204 10.17 -17.69 -10.19
N THR A 205 9.92 -17.53 -8.90
CA THR A 205 9.10 -18.50 -8.18
C THR A 205 7.75 -18.53 -8.92
N PRO A 206 7.26 -19.71 -9.36
CA PRO A 206 5.97 -19.79 -10.03
C PRO A 206 4.91 -19.09 -9.18
N ALA A 207 3.97 -18.41 -9.84
CA ALA A 207 2.82 -17.82 -9.17
C ALA A 207 2.22 -18.83 -8.18
N PRO A 208 1.76 -18.41 -6.98
CA PRO A 208 0.88 -19.26 -6.20
C PRO A 208 -0.26 -19.69 -7.12
N THR A 209 -0.52 -20.98 -7.19
CA THR A 209 -1.76 -21.44 -7.79
C THR A 209 -2.90 -20.81 -7.03
N ALA A 210 -3.79 -20.10 -7.74
CA ALA A 210 -4.98 -19.52 -7.15
C ALA A 210 -5.65 -20.62 -6.29
N TYR A 211 -5.81 -20.34 -4.99
CA TYR A 211 -6.30 -21.28 -4.00
C TYR A 211 -7.46 -20.66 -3.26
N TRP A 212 -8.51 -21.45 -3.04
CA TRP A 212 -9.70 -21.01 -2.33
C TRP A 212 -9.86 -21.83 -1.04
N ASP A 213 -9.71 -21.18 0.12
CA ASP A 213 -9.92 -21.81 1.43
C ASP A 213 -11.20 -21.38 2.15
N GLY A 214 -11.90 -20.37 1.63
CA GLY A 214 -13.09 -19.79 2.26
C GLY A 214 -12.84 -19.04 3.56
N VAL A 215 -11.58 -18.90 3.99
CA VAL A 215 -11.15 -18.19 5.20
C VAL A 215 -10.46 -16.88 4.83
N HIS A 216 -9.54 -16.90 3.88
CA HIS A 216 -8.80 -15.72 3.43
C HIS A 216 -9.31 -15.19 2.10
N HIS A 217 -9.85 -16.07 1.26
CA HIS A 217 -10.54 -15.67 0.04
C HIS A 217 -12.05 -15.79 0.29
N THR A 218 -12.77 -14.68 0.23
CA THR A 218 -14.25 -14.62 0.30
C THR A 218 -14.91 -14.07 -0.97
N ASP A 219 -14.10 -13.66 -1.95
CA ASP A 219 -14.55 -13.13 -3.24
C ASP A 219 -14.98 -14.23 -4.24
N VAL A 220 -16.17 -14.09 -4.81
CA VAL A 220 -16.72 -15.01 -5.82
C VAL A 220 -15.88 -15.04 -7.12
N SER A 221 -15.23 -13.94 -7.48
CA SER A 221 -14.36 -13.87 -8.66
C SER A 221 -13.14 -14.79 -8.52
N ILE A 222 -12.54 -14.85 -7.33
CA ILE A 222 -11.42 -15.76 -7.01
C ILE A 222 -11.90 -17.21 -7.04
N ARG A 223 -13.06 -17.54 -6.43
CA ARG A 223 -13.66 -18.89 -6.56
C ARG A 223 -13.79 -19.32 -8.02
N THR A 224 -14.23 -18.39 -8.87
CA THR A 224 -14.49 -18.66 -10.28
C THR A 224 -13.19 -18.85 -11.07
N ALA A 225 -12.15 -18.04 -10.78
CA ALA A 225 -10.84 -18.17 -11.40
C ALA A 225 -10.13 -19.49 -11.04
N VAL A 226 -10.23 -19.92 -9.77
CA VAL A 226 -9.73 -21.24 -9.32
C VAL A 226 -10.45 -22.37 -10.06
N ALA A 227 -11.78 -22.31 -10.16
CA ALA A 227 -12.57 -23.30 -10.89
C ALA A 227 -12.23 -23.36 -12.40
N ALA A 228 -11.90 -22.23 -13.01
CA ALA A 228 -11.58 -22.13 -14.44
C ALA A 228 -10.16 -22.59 -14.79
N SER A 229 -9.19 -22.46 -13.87
CA SER A 229 -7.77 -22.75 -14.14
C SER A 229 -7.44 -24.25 -14.19
N GLY A 230 -8.35 -25.13 -13.75
CA GLY A 230 -8.14 -26.58 -13.74
C GLY A 230 -7.02 -27.05 -12.81
N VAL A 231 -6.43 -26.12 -12.03
CA VAL A 231 -5.51 -26.45 -10.96
C VAL A 231 -6.32 -27.15 -9.88
N GLY A 232 -5.93 -28.38 -9.56
CA GLY A 232 -6.75 -29.34 -8.86
C GLY A 232 -7.46 -28.78 -7.62
N VAL A 233 -8.76 -29.07 -7.57
CA VAL A 233 -9.55 -29.23 -6.35
C VAL A 233 -8.92 -30.33 -5.49
N ALA A 234 -7.77 -30.05 -4.90
CA ALA A 234 -7.14 -30.90 -3.90
C ALA A 234 -7.45 -30.32 -2.52
N LEU A 235 -8.76 -30.17 -2.24
CA LEU A 235 -9.43 -30.13 -0.93
C LEU A 235 -10.79 -29.38 -1.06
N LEU A 236 -11.72 -29.88 -1.88
CA LEU A 236 -13.13 -29.63 -1.57
C LEU A 236 -13.62 -30.78 -0.70
N VAL A 237 -13.43 -30.56 0.60
CA VAL A 237 -14.38 -30.82 1.69
C VAL A 237 -15.18 -32.12 1.58
N LEU A 238 -14.77 -33.05 2.45
CA LEU A 238 -15.56 -34.12 3.09
C LEU A 238 -17.02 -34.27 2.64
N ALA A 239 -17.39 -35.53 2.39
CA ALA A 239 -18.62 -36.10 2.92
C ALA A 239 -19.86 -35.21 2.74
N LEU A 240 -20.39 -35.17 1.52
CA LEU A 240 -21.82 -34.94 1.36
C LEU A 240 -22.56 -36.06 2.10
N ALA A 241 -23.02 -35.72 3.30
CA ALA A 241 -24.23 -36.22 3.94
C ALA A 241 -24.64 -37.66 3.60
N THR A 242 -24.13 -38.63 4.39
CA THR A 242 -24.89 -39.66 5.12
C THR A 242 -23.94 -40.45 6.00
#